data_AF-A0A9P5EFT9-F1
#
_entry.id   AF-A0A9P5EFT9-F1
#
_cell.length_a   1.000
_cell.length_b   1.000
_cell.length_c   1.000
_cell.angle_alpha   90.00
_cell.angle_beta   90.00
_cell.angle_gamma   90.00
#
_symmetry.space_group_name_H-M   'P 1'
#
loop_
_entity.id
_entity.type
_entity.pdbx_description
1 polymer ?
#
loop_
_entity_poly.entity_id
_entity_poly.type
_entity_poly.pdbx_seq_one_letter_code
_entity_poly.pdbx_strand_id
1 'polypeptide(L)'
;MSTWALVPAIMAVTSTSKHQIMATRILNYIYIGMELAVVPVYQSEIMPHEIHGFAVGSYQFSLMSGTLIVACVCRGTSTLSGNLSFRIPSGLFFIIPVVVMCAIFFIPESPRWLLTKDRTEEARAALGKLREGKETEAEIDESFAALQYALEHEPEQGATTSSFSRERI
;
A
#
# COMPACT_ATOMS: atom_id res chain seq x y z
N MET A 1 9.32 -1.54 -4.75
CA MET A 1 8.70 -1.71 -3.42
C MET A 1 8.95 -3.12 -2.87
N SER A 2 8.58 -4.18 -3.60
CA SER A 2 8.73 -5.57 -3.12
C SER A 2 10.17 -6.04 -2.87
N THR A 3 11.15 -5.53 -3.63
CA THR A 3 12.58 -5.83 -3.39
C THR A 3 13.10 -5.27 -2.07
N TRP A 4 12.51 -4.18 -1.57
CA TRP A 4 12.88 -3.56 -0.30
C TRP A 4 12.37 -4.38 0.90
N ALA A 5 11.29 -5.13 0.75
CA ALA A 5 10.78 -6.03 1.79
C ALA A 5 11.69 -7.23 2.06
N LEU A 6 12.47 -7.67 1.06
CA LEU A 6 13.37 -8.82 1.16
C LEU A 6 14.62 -8.56 2.03
N VAL A 7 15.08 -7.31 2.10
CA VAL A 7 16.27 -6.91 2.87
C VAL A 7 16.07 -7.07 4.39
N PRO A 8 15.06 -6.45 5.03
CA PRO A 8 14.78 -6.68 6.44
C PRO A 8 14.37 -8.13 6.69
N ALA A 9 13.76 -8.79 5.70
CA ALA A 9 13.37 -10.18 5.80
C ALA A 9 14.59 -11.13 5.98
N ILE A 10 15.59 -11.00 5.11
CA ILE A 10 16.81 -11.82 5.21
C ILE A 10 17.59 -11.46 6.49
N MET A 11 17.61 -10.18 6.86
CA MET A 11 18.30 -9.71 8.07
C MET A 11 17.65 -10.21 9.37
N ALA A 12 16.32 -10.36 9.42
CA ALA A 12 15.63 -10.87 10.61
C ALA A 12 15.91 -12.37 10.84
N VAL A 13 15.92 -13.16 9.76
CA VAL A 13 16.13 -14.61 9.82
C VAL A 13 17.57 -14.97 10.21
N THR A 14 18.54 -14.17 9.75
CA THR A 14 19.97 -14.33 10.06
C THR A 14 20.39 -13.69 11.38
N SER A 15 19.45 -13.07 12.11
CA SER A 15 19.78 -12.25 13.27
C SER A 15 20.14 -13.08 14.51
N THR A 16 21.38 -12.93 14.97
CA THR A 16 21.89 -13.55 16.21
C THR A 16 22.28 -12.51 17.27
N SER A 17 22.35 -11.23 16.90
CA SER A 17 22.80 -10.12 17.75
C SER A 17 21.73 -9.05 17.94
N LYS A 18 21.71 -8.42 19.13
CA LYS A 18 20.76 -7.34 19.50
C LYS A 18 20.82 -6.16 18.52
N HIS A 19 22.01 -5.79 18.06
CA HIS A 19 22.20 -4.68 17.11
C HIS A 19 21.58 -4.98 15.73
N GLN A 20 21.64 -6.24 15.30
CA GLN A 20 21.08 -6.67 14.01
C GLN A 20 19.55 -6.68 14.04
N ILE A 21 18.94 -7.05 15.18
CA ILE A 21 17.49 -6.91 15.38
C ILE A 21 17.09 -5.43 15.33
N MET A 22 17.86 -4.53 15.96
CA MET A 22 17.57 -3.09 15.93
C MET A 22 17.62 -2.52 14.51
N ALA A 23 18.67 -2.84 13.74
CA ALA A 23 18.79 -2.42 12.34
C ALA A 23 17.63 -2.95 11.48
N THR A 24 17.25 -4.21 11.67
CA THR A 24 16.11 -4.83 10.98
C THR A 24 14.81 -4.08 11.26
N ARG A 25 14.58 -3.67 12.53
CA ARG A 25 13.38 -2.90 12.89
C ARG A 25 13.33 -1.55 12.18
N ILE A 26 14.44 -0.82 12.14
CA ILE A 26 14.51 0.49 11.47
C ILE A 26 14.14 0.34 9.99
N LEU A 27 14.75 -0.64 9.30
CA LEU A 27 14.44 -0.91 7.90
C LEU A 27 12.98 -1.31 7.68
N ASN A 28 12.40 -2.10 8.60
CA ASN A 28 11.00 -2.49 8.53
C ASN A 28 10.05 -1.29 8.69
N TYR A 29 10.36 -0.33 9.57
CA TYR A 29 9.53 0.87 9.72
C TYR A 29 9.60 1.80 8.50
N ILE A 30 10.76 1.88 7.83
CA ILE A 30 10.87 2.61 6.56
C ILE A 30 9.98 1.95 5.49
N TYR A 31 10.03 0.62 5.40
CA TYR A 31 9.18 -0.15 4.49
C TYR A 31 7.69 0.09 4.77
N ILE A 32 7.25 -0.03 6.02
CA ILE A 32 5.85 0.23 6.41
C ILE A 32 5.43 1.66 6.08
N GLY A 33 6.32 2.65 6.27
CA GLY A 33 6.05 4.04 5.91
C GLY A 33 5.80 4.24 4.41
N MET A 34 6.60 3.57 3.56
CA MET A 34 6.38 3.59 2.10
C MET A 34 5.07 2.89 1.74
N GLU A 35 4.77 1.74 2.35
CA GLU A 35 3.54 0.99 2.09
C GLU A 35 2.28 1.80 2.44
N LEU A 36 2.26 2.43 3.63
CA LEU A 36 1.14 3.26 4.08
C LEU A 36 0.93 4.52 3.23
N ALA A 37 1.95 4.99 2.50
CA ALA A 37 1.80 6.11 1.57
C ALA A 37 1.25 5.66 0.22
N VAL A 38 1.67 4.49 -0.27
CA VAL A 38 1.34 4.02 -1.63
C VAL A 38 -0.02 3.30 -1.67
N VAL A 39 -0.31 2.43 -0.70
CA VAL A 39 -1.53 1.60 -0.73
C VAL A 39 -2.83 2.41 -0.71
N PRO A 40 -3.05 3.39 0.18
CA PRO A 40 -4.31 4.15 0.18
C PRO A 40 -4.45 5.03 -1.07
N VAL A 41 -3.34 5.55 -1.61
CA VAL A 41 -3.36 6.31 -2.88
C VAL A 41 -3.79 5.38 -4.02
N TYR A 42 -3.17 4.21 -4.13
CA TYR A 42 -3.56 3.23 -5.14
C TYR A 42 -5.03 2.80 -4.99
N GLN A 43 -5.49 2.53 -3.75
CA GLN A 43 -6.90 2.23 -3.48
C GLN A 43 -7.83 3.38 -3.89
N SER A 44 -7.40 4.62 -3.72
CA SER A 44 -8.19 5.78 -4.13
C SER A 44 -8.35 5.92 -5.64
N GLU A 45 -7.38 5.41 -6.40
CA GLU A 45 -7.35 5.52 -7.86
C GLU A 45 -8.19 4.42 -8.53
N ILE A 46 -8.30 3.24 -7.91
CA ILE A 46 -9.03 2.09 -8.47
C ILE A 46 -10.51 2.05 -8.07
N MET A 47 -10.91 2.76 -7.01
CA MET A 47 -12.26 2.67 -6.46
C MET A 47 -13.20 3.73 -7.06
N PRO A 48 -14.47 3.39 -7.35
CA PRO A 48 -15.46 4.40 -7.72
C PRO A 48 -15.74 5.35 -6.55
N HIS A 49 -16.06 6.61 -6.87
CA HIS A 49 -16.20 7.70 -5.89
C HIS A 49 -17.18 7.38 -4.75
N GLU A 50 -18.21 6.59 -5.00
CA GLU A 50 -19.28 6.27 -4.05
C GLU A 50 -18.81 5.36 -2.90
N ILE A 51 -17.88 4.43 -3.16
CA ILE A 51 -17.42 3.44 -2.17
C ILE A 51 -16.04 3.75 -1.60
N HIS A 52 -15.43 4.86 -2.03
CA HIS A 52 -14.06 5.21 -1.68
C HIS A 52 -13.81 5.21 -0.16
N GLY A 53 -14.70 5.83 0.62
CA GLY A 53 -14.59 5.87 2.08
C GLY A 53 -14.69 4.49 2.74
N PHE A 54 -15.51 3.59 2.19
CA PHE A 54 -15.62 2.22 2.67
C PHE A 54 -14.38 1.39 2.33
N ALA A 55 -13.83 1.55 1.12
CA ALA A 55 -12.61 0.86 0.69
C ALA A 55 -11.41 1.24 1.58
N VAL A 56 -11.18 2.54 1.80
CA VAL A 56 -10.10 3.01 2.68
C VAL A 56 -10.34 2.58 4.14
N GLY A 57 -11.59 2.61 4.60
CA GLY A 57 -11.97 2.13 5.93
C GLY A 57 -11.69 0.63 6.10
N SER A 58 -11.95 -0.18 5.06
CA SER A 58 -11.68 -1.62 5.08
C SER A 58 -10.18 -1.94 5.21
N TYR A 59 -9.32 -1.13 4.58
CA TYR A 59 -7.86 -1.26 4.72
C TYR A 59 -7.42 -1.00 6.16
N GLN A 60 -7.89 0.09 6.78
CA GLN A 60 -7.57 0.40 8.16
C GLN A 60 -8.12 -0.65 9.14
N PHE A 61 -9.32 -1.16 8.88
CA PHE A 61 -9.88 -2.27 9.65
C PHE A 61 -9.01 -3.53 9.56
N SER A 62 -8.54 -3.88 8.36
CA SER A 62 -7.62 -5.00 8.14
C SER A 62 -6.33 -4.84 8.95
N LEU A 63 -5.71 -3.66 8.94
CA LEU A 63 -4.51 -3.37 9.72
C LEU A 63 -4.72 -3.53 11.24
N MET A 64 -5.86 -3.08 11.76
CA MET A 64 -6.22 -3.25 13.17
C MET A 64 -6.44 -4.72 13.52
N SER A 65 -7.13 -5.47 12.64
CA SER A 65 -7.37 -6.90 12.84
C SER A 65 -6.07 -7.71 12.85
N GLY A 66 -5.12 -7.41 11.95
CA GLY A 66 -3.81 -8.05 11.90
C GLY A 66 -2.99 -7.78 13.15
N THR A 67 -2.99 -6.52 13.62
CA THR A 67 -2.31 -6.13 14.85
C THR A 67 -2.88 -6.87 16.07
N LEU A 68 -4.20 -7.05 16.13
CA LEU A 68 -4.86 -7.81 17.19
C LEU A 68 -4.42 -9.29 17.18
N ILE A 69 -4.39 -9.93 16.01
CA ILE A 69 -3.95 -11.33 15.87
C ILE A 69 -2.50 -11.48 16.36
N VAL A 70 -1.60 -10.59 15.93
CA VAL A 70 -0.20 -10.61 16.37
C VAL A 70 -0.09 -10.40 17.88
N ALA A 71 -0.87 -9.49 18.47
CA ALA A 71 -0.89 -9.28 19.91
C ALA A 71 -1.35 -10.54 20.67
N CYS A 72 -2.37 -11.24 20.16
CA CYS A 72 -2.81 -12.53 20.72
C CYS A 72 -1.73 -13.60 20.64
N VAL A 73 -1.05 -13.73 19.50
CA VAL A 73 0.06 -14.69 19.31
C VAL A 73 1.24 -14.35 20.24
N CYS A 74 1.62 -13.08 20.35
CA CYS A 74 2.66 -12.63 21.28
C CYS A 74 2.29 -12.94 22.73
N ARG A 75 1.02 -12.77 23.12
CA ARG A 75 0.54 -13.12 24.45
C ARG A 75 0.60 -14.63 24.69
N GLY A 76 0.20 -15.44 23.72
CA GLY A 76 0.25 -16.91 23.81
C GLY A 76 1.67 -17.49 23.81
N THR A 77 2.60 -16.81 23.16
CA THR A 77 4.02 -17.23 23.10
C THR A 77 4.84 -16.70 24.29
N SER A 78 4.27 -15.81 25.12
CA SER A 78 4.97 -15.22 26.26
C SER A 78 5.33 -16.22 27.37
N THR A 79 4.64 -17.36 27.42
CA THR A 79 4.88 -18.46 28.36
C THR A 79 5.96 -19.45 27.90
N LEU A 80 6.44 -19.36 26.65
CA LEU A 80 7.58 -20.16 26.20
C LEU A 80 8.89 -19.55 26.75
N SER A 81 9.69 -20.38 27.40
CA SER A 81 11.05 -20.03 27.84
C SER A 81 12.06 -20.30 26.71
N GLY A 82 12.56 -19.24 26.07
CA GLY A 82 13.69 -19.34 25.13
C GLY A 82 13.63 -18.38 23.93
N ASN A 83 14.62 -18.50 23.04
CA ASN A 83 14.72 -17.71 21.79
C ASN A 83 13.57 -17.99 20.80
N LEU A 84 12.82 -19.09 20.98
CA LEU A 84 11.66 -19.43 20.15
C LEU A 84 10.51 -18.43 20.31
N SER A 85 10.40 -17.78 21.47
CA SER A 85 9.30 -16.86 21.77
C SER A 85 9.31 -15.58 20.94
N PHE A 86 10.49 -15.19 20.44
CA PHE A 86 10.64 -14.07 19.52
C PHE A 86 10.59 -14.51 18.04
N ARG A 87 11.09 -15.71 17.72
CA ARG A 87 11.16 -16.20 16.33
C ARG A 87 9.79 -16.57 15.77
N ILE A 88 8.87 -17.10 16.59
CA ILE A 88 7.53 -17.52 16.13
C ILE A 88 6.70 -16.30 15.66
N PRO A 89 6.54 -15.21 16.45
CA PRO A 89 5.83 -14.02 15.98
C PRO A 89 6.52 -13.35 14.77
N SER A 90 7.86 -13.31 14.77
CA SER A 90 8.60 -12.75 13.63
C SER A 90 8.42 -13.56 12.35
N GLY A 91 8.36 -14.90 12.43
CA GLY A 91 8.11 -15.75 11.27
C GLY A 91 6.69 -15.63 10.72
N LEU A 92 5.69 -15.46 11.59
CA LEU A 92 4.30 -15.25 11.17
C LEU A 92 4.15 -13.94 10.38
N PHE A 93 4.86 -12.90 10.80
CA PHE A 93 4.87 -11.59 10.11
C PHE A 93 5.41 -11.68 8.67
N PHE A 94 6.20 -12.70 8.33
CA PHE A 94 6.75 -12.87 6.98
C PHE A 94 5.79 -13.51 5.98
N ILE A 95 4.79 -14.24 6.46
CA ILE A 95 3.93 -15.02 5.56
C ILE A 95 3.11 -14.09 4.65
N ILE A 96 2.54 -13.03 5.24
CA ILE A 96 1.72 -12.05 4.52
C ILE A 96 2.49 -11.33 3.40
N PRO A 97 3.66 -10.69 3.63
CA PRO A 97 4.38 -10.00 2.56
C PRO A 97 4.86 -10.93 1.45
N VAL A 98 5.16 -12.21 1.74
CA VAL A 98 5.49 -13.20 0.70
C VAL A 98 4.28 -13.48 -0.19
N VAL A 99 3.09 -13.63 0.41
CA VAL A 99 1.85 -13.81 -0.36
C VAL A 99 1.57 -12.58 -1.23
N VAL A 100 1.73 -11.37 -0.68
CA VAL A 100 1.55 -10.12 -1.44
C VAL A 100 2.57 -10.00 -2.57
N MET A 101 3.83 -10.41 -2.35
CA MET A 101 4.86 -10.42 -3.39
C MET A 101 4.49 -11.35 -4.56
N CYS A 102 3.84 -12.48 -4.29
CA CYS A 102 3.31 -13.34 -5.35
C CYS A 102 2.09 -12.72 -6.04
N ALA A 103 1.23 -12.01 -5.29
CA ALA A 103 0.01 -11.41 -5.81
C ALA A 103 0.25 -10.16 -6.68
N ILE A 104 1.35 -9.43 -6.48
CA ILE A 104 1.62 -8.17 -7.19
C ILE A 104 1.70 -8.34 -8.71
N PHE A 105 2.10 -9.52 -9.20
CA PHE A 105 2.17 -9.81 -10.63
C PHE A 105 0.80 -9.91 -11.31
N PHE A 106 -0.29 -10.03 -10.52
CA PHE A 106 -1.65 -10.13 -11.02
C PHE A 106 -2.42 -8.79 -10.97
N ILE A 107 -1.88 -7.78 -10.28
CA ILE A 107 -2.57 -6.51 -10.05
C ILE A 107 -2.17 -5.52 -11.16
N PRO A 108 -3.13 -4.90 -11.88
CA PRO A 108 -2.84 -3.90 -12.89
C PRO A 108 -2.25 -2.62 -12.25
N GLU A 109 -1.34 -1.96 -12.96
CA GLU A 109 -0.78 -0.69 -12.52
C GLU A 109 -1.84 0.42 -12.44
N SER A 110 -1.56 1.46 -11.64
CA SER A 110 -2.47 2.60 -11.48
C SER A 110 -2.71 3.32 -12.82
N PRO A 111 -3.96 3.52 -13.25
CA PRO A 111 -4.28 4.27 -14.46
C PRO A 111 -3.77 5.72 -14.42
N ARG A 112 -3.85 6.37 -13.25
CA ARG A 112 -3.35 7.75 -13.06
C ARG A 112 -1.83 7.82 -13.19
N TRP A 113 -1.11 6.87 -12.59
CA TRP A 113 0.34 6.80 -12.73
C TRP A 113 0.77 6.57 -14.18
N LEU A 114 0.06 5.70 -14.93
CA LEU A 114 0.33 5.47 -16.35
C LEU A 114 0.08 6.73 -17.20
N LEU A 115 -0.95 7.51 -16.88
CA LEU A 115 -1.22 8.80 -17.54
C LEU A 115 -0.10 9.82 -17.28
N THR A 116 0.46 9.90 -16.06
CA THR A 116 1.61 10.78 -15.77
C THR A 116 2.91 10.39 -16.49
N LYS A 117 2.94 9.21 -17.11
CA LYS A 117 4.08 8.69 -17.89
C LYS A 117 3.84 8.72 -19.40
N ASP A 118 2.81 9.45 -19.86
CA ASP A 118 2.37 9.51 -21.26
C ASP A 118 2.00 8.12 -21.85
N ARG A 119 1.66 7.14 -21.00
CA ARG A 119 1.30 5.76 -21.39
C ARG A 119 -0.22 5.57 -21.46
N THR A 120 -0.84 6.35 -22.33
CA THR A 120 -2.31 6.49 -22.45
C THR A 120 -3.02 5.19 -22.80
N GLU A 121 -2.48 4.39 -23.72
CA GLU A 121 -3.09 3.11 -24.11
C GLU A 121 -3.09 2.07 -22.97
N GLU A 122 -1.99 2.02 -22.21
CA GLU A 122 -1.88 1.12 -21.07
C GLU A 122 -2.78 1.54 -19.91
N ALA A 123 -2.96 2.84 -19.70
CA ALA A 123 -3.88 3.37 -18.71
C ALA A 123 -5.33 2.95 -19.01
N ARG A 124 -5.74 3.00 -20.29
CA ARG A 124 -7.06 2.53 -20.73
C ARG A 124 -7.22 1.02 -20.57
N ALA A 125 -6.20 0.23 -20.91
CA ALA A 125 -6.20 -1.21 -20.71
C ALA A 125 -6.26 -1.61 -19.22
N ALA A 126 -5.57 -0.87 -18.35
CA ALA A 126 -5.63 -1.07 -16.90
C ALA A 126 -7.02 -0.75 -16.33
N LEU A 127 -7.63 0.37 -16.74
CA LEU A 127 -9.01 0.73 -16.40
C LEU A 127 -10.02 -0.32 -16.88
N GLY A 128 -9.86 -0.81 -18.10
CA GLY A 128 -10.68 -1.87 -18.67
C GLY A 128 -10.64 -3.15 -17.82
N LYS A 129 -9.44 -3.57 -17.38
CA LYS A 129 -9.29 -4.73 -16.46
C LYS A 129 -9.87 -4.48 -15.07
N LEU A 130 -9.76 -3.26 -14.55
CA LEU A 130 -10.27 -2.91 -13.22
C LEU A 130 -11.80 -2.88 -13.16
N ARG A 131 -12.46 -2.52 -14.27
CA ARG A 131 -13.91 -2.35 -14.40
C ARG A 131 -14.59 -3.43 -15.24
N GLU A 132 -13.84 -4.47 -15.60
CA GLU A 132 -14.31 -5.59 -16.43
C GLU A 132 -15.58 -6.22 -15.81
N GLY A 133 -16.70 -6.14 -16.55
CA GLY A 133 -17.98 -6.74 -16.17
C GLY A 133 -18.85 -5.94 -15.20
N LYS A 134 -18.45 -4.73 -14.77
CA LYS A 134 -19.28 -3.85 -13.93
C LYS A 134 -19.75 -2.56 -14.61
N GLU A 135 -19.00 -2.07 -15.58
CA GLU A 135 -19.30 -0.83 -16.30
C GLU A 135 -19.27 -1.06 -17.81
N THR A 136 -20.04 -0.26 -18.54
CA THR A 136 -20.08 -0.28 -20.01
C THR A 136 -18.82 0.38 -20.57
N GLU A 137 -18.36 -0.01 -21.78
CA GLU A 137 -17.21 0.64 -22.44
C GLU A 137 -17.34 2.18 -22.49
N ALA A 138 -18.57 2.70 -22.61
CA ALA A 138 -18.84 4.14 -22.59
C ALA A 138 -18.56 4.81 -21.23
N GLU A 139 -18.87 4.13 -20.11
CA GLU A 139 -18.64 4.64 -18.74
C GLU A 139 -17.15 4.59 -18.37
N ILE A 140 -16.43 3.59 -18.91
CA ILE A 140 -14.98 3.46 -18.79
C ILE A 140 -14.29 4.60 -19.55
N ASP A 141 -14.72 4.90 -20.78
CA ASP A 141 -14.18 6.00 -21.58
C ASP A 141 -14.50 7.38 -20.97
N GLU A 142 -15.69 7.56 -20.40
CA GLU A 142 -16.05 8.79 -19.68
C GLU A 142 -15.17 8.99 -18.45
N SER A 143 -14.96 7.93 -17.66
CA SER A 143 -14.09 7.98 -16.48
C SER A 143 -12.62 8.20 -16.85
N PHE A 144 -12.18 7.64 -17.97
CA PHE A 144 -10.84 7.89 -18.52
C PHE A 144 -10.66 9.35 -18.95
N ALA A 145 -11.65 9.91 -19.65
CA ALA A 145 -11.65 11.32 -20.04
C ALA A 145 -11.68 12.26 -18.81
N ALA A 146 -12.46 11.91 -17.78
CA ALA A 146 -12.50 12.64 -16.52
C ALA A 146 -11.14 12.62 -15.79
N LEU A 147 -10.44 11.48 -15.80
CA LEU A 147 -9.10 11.35 -15.23
C LEU A 147 -8.05 12.17 -16.00
N GLN A 148 -8.10 12.17 -17.34
CA GLN A 148 -7.24 13.02 -18.16
C GLN A 148 -7.50 14.50 -17.91
N TYR A 149 -8.78 14.90 -17.90
CA TYR A 149 -9.16 16.27 -17.59
C TYR A 149 -8.68 16.71 -16.20
N ALA A 150 -8.81 15.86 -15.19
CA ALA A 150 -8.35 16.12 -13.83
C ALA A 150 -6.82 16.25 -13.72
N LEU A 151 -6.05 15.52 -14.55
CA LEU A 151 -4.59 15.63 -14.60
C LEU A 151 -4.12 16.88 -15.35
N GLU A 152 -4.78 17.24 -16.46
CA GLU A 152 -4.47 18.47 -17.20
C GLU A 152 -4.85 19.73 -16.42
N HIS A 153 -5.92 19.65 -15.62
CA HIS A 153 -6.42 20.74 -14.78
C HIS A 153 -5.97 20.63 -13.32
N GLU A 154 -5.06 19.72 -12.98
CA GLU A 154 -4.32 19.79 -11.73
C GLU A 154 -3.31 20.93 -11.91
N PRO A 155 -3.56 22.15 -11.36
CA PRO A 155 -2.50 23.14 -11.33
C PRO A 155 -1.38 22.53 -10.49
N GLU A 156 -0.13 22.85 -10.79
CA GLU A 156 1.07 22.43 -10.06
C GLU A 156 0.96 22.69 -8.53
N GLN A 157 0.17 21.89 -7.79
CA GLN A 157 0.00 21.98 -6.34
C GLN A 157 1.10 21.18 -5.65
N GLY A 158 2.35 21.43 -6.07
CA GLY A 158 3.54 21.29 -5.23
C GLY A 158 3.71 22.46 -4.27
N ALA A 159 2.64 23.18 -3.94
CA ALA A 159 2.66 24.37 -3.08
C ALA A 159 1.62 24.28 -1.96
N THR A 160 1.81 23.35 -1.03
CA THR A 160 1.18 23.33 0.31
C THR A 160 1.42 24.62 1.13
N THR A 161 2.09 25.63 0.57
CA THR A 161 2.37 26.94 1.20
C THR A 161 1.27 27.99 0.93
N SER A 162 0.40 27.85 -0.08
CA SER A 162 -0.52 28.95 -0.45
C SER A 162 -1.79 29.02 0.41
N SER A 163 -2.24 27.90 1.00
CA SER A 163 -3.45 27.88 1.85
C SER A 163 -3.28 28.65 3.17
N PHE A 164 -2.05 28.82 3.68
CA PHE A 164 -1.78 29.57 4.92
C PHE A 164 -1.59 31.08 4.68
N SER A 165 -1.43 31.51 3.42
CA SER A 165 -1.23 32.92 3.06
C SER A 165 -2.54 33.69 2.93
N ARG A 166 -3.69 33.02 2.86
CA ARG A 166 -4.99 33.67 2.58
C ARG A 166 -5.77 34.09 3.82
N GLU A 167 -5.28 33.78 5.03
CA GLU A 167 -5.89 34.18 6.31
C GLU A 167 -5.21 35.38 6.99
N ARG A 168 -4.25 36.04 6.33
CA ARG A 168 -3.63 37.29 6.83
C ARG A 168 -3.78 38.44 5.84
N ILE A 169 -5.01 38.85 5.55
CA ILE A 169 -5.35 40.25 5.18
C ILE A 169 -6.73 40.56 5.74
#